data_AF-A0A662VBR1-F1
#
_entry.id   AF-A0A662VBR1-F1
#
_cell.length_a   1.000
_cell.length_b   1.000
_cell.length_c   1.000
_cell.angle_alpha   90.00
_cell.angle_beta   90.00
_cell.angle_gamma   90.00
#
_symmetry.space_group_name_H-M   'P 1'
#
loop_
_entity.id
_entity.type
_entity.pdbx_description
1 polymer ?
#
loop_
_entity_poly.entity_id
_entity_poly.type
_entity_poly.pdbx_seq_one_letter_code
_entity_poly.pdbx_strand_id
1 'polypeptide(L)'
;KLGELVSKLYIDPLTADIVIRHLGKAPTYITPLYYLHIIALTPDFGRVRITGYRGLREEALALAEEGYIPLPDEVDVDFWEWLRGFKIARILESWIEEFDEDYIVTRYNIGPGDLATLIDTASWLVHASSVICGATHMREHSKNLEILSMRVEKGVKEDVIELTRIKGIGRVRARILANMGIKTIQDLLKVPERKLAELPTFGEKVAKTIIEEARRILSKYEGSTTH
;
A
#
# COMPACT_ATOMS: atom_id res chain seq x y z
N LYS A 1 -11.78 -25.18 -1.54
CA LYS A 1 -12.15 -23.79 -1.18
C LYS A 1 -10.96 -22.84 -1.33
N LEU A 2 -9.85 -23.04 -0.60
CA LEU A 2 -8.67 -22.18 -0.75
C LEU A 2 -8.06 -22.20 -2.17
N GLY A 3 -7.89 -23.37 -2.79
CA GLY A 3 -7.36 -23.44 -4.16
C GLY A 3 -8.23 -22.74 -5.22
N GLU A 4 -9.56 -22.77 -5.07
CA GLU A 4 -10.48 -22.02 -5.95
C GLU A 4 -10.35 -20.51 -5.76
N LEU A 5 -10.13 -20.07 -4.51
CA LEU A 5 -9.89 -18.66 -4.18
C LEU A 5 -8.57 -18.17 -4.77
N VAL A 6 -7.49 -18.94 -4.60
CA VAL A 6 -6.17 -18.67 -5.20
C VAL A 6 -6.30 -18.53 -6.72
N SER A 7 -7.02 -19.43 -7.38
CA SER A 7 -7.26 -19.34 -8.82
C SER A 7 -8.05 -18.08 -9.22
N LYS A 8 -9.05 -17.66 -8.43
CA LYS A 8 -9.82 -16.43 -8.69
C LYS A 8 -9.01 -15.15 -8.47
N LEU A 9 -8.00 -15.20 -7.60
CA LEU A 9 -7.08 -14.11 -7.34
C LEU A 9 -5.94 -14.01 -8.38
N TYR A 10 -5.81 -15.01 -9.27
CA TYR A 10 -4.77 -15.12 -10.30
C TYR A 10 -3.33 -15.18 -9.76
N ILE A 11 -3.15 -15.52 -8.49
CA ILE A 11 -1.82 -15.65 -7.86
C ILE A 11 -1.30 -17.08 -7.96
N ASP A 12 0.02 -17.23 -7.85
CA ASP A 12 0.65 -18.54 -7.73
C ASP A 12 0.23 -19.25 -6.41
N PRO A 13 -0.06 -20.56 -6.41
CA PRO A 13 -0.31 -21.31 -5.18
C PRO A 13 0.83 -21.21 -4.15
N LEU A 14 2.09 -21.09 -4.60
CA LEU A 14 3.25 -20.88 -3.73
C LEU A 14 3.23 -19.50 -3.09
N THR A 15 2.72 -18.47 -3.76
CA THR A 15 2.47 -17.14 -3.16
C THR A 15 1.52 -17.27 -1.97
N ALA A 16 0.41 -17.98 -2.15
CA ALA A 16 -0.57 -18.19 -1.07
C ALA A 16 0.04 -18.95 0.12
N ASP A 17 0.82 -19.99 -0.16
CA ASP A 17 1.51 -20.79 0.86
C ASP A 17 2.53 -19.97 1.66
N ILE A 18 3.39 -19.19 0.99
CA ILE A 18 4.36 -18.26 1.61
C ILE A 18 3.63 -17.30 2.55
N VAL A 19 2.58 -16.63 2.06
CA VAL A 19 1.80 -15.67 2.85
C VAL A 19 1.22 -16.33 4.11
N ILE A 20 0.58 -17.49 3.98
CA ILE A 20 -0.04 -18.19 5.12
C ILE A 20 1.01 -18.61 6.14
N ARG A 21 2.11 -19.24 5.69
CA ARG A 21 3.13 -19.79 6.59
C ARG A 21 3.90 -18.71 7.34
N HIS A 22 4.30 -17.64 6.67
CA HIS A 22 5.09 -16.59 7.31
C HIS A 22 4.24 -15.68 8.18
N LEU A 23 3.06 -15.25 7.71
CA LEU A 23 2.18 -14.44 8.56
C LEU A 23 1.61 -15.26 9.72
N GLY A 24 1.43 -16.57 9.58
CA GLY A 24 0.99 -17.44 10.68
C GLY A 24 2.01 -17.62 11.80
N LYS A 25 3.29 -17.28 11.54
CA LYS A 25 4.39 -17.29 12.51
C LYS A 25 4.90 -15.89 12.85
N ALA A 26 4.28 -14.85 12.28
CA ALA A 26 4.73 -13.49 12.45
C ALA A 26 4.59 -13.05 13.93
N PRO A 27 5.41 -12.07 14.37
CA PRO A 27 5.18 -11.41 15.65
C PRO A 27 3.78 -10.82 15.77
N THR A 28 3.30 -10.63 17.00
CA THR A 28 1.95 -10.07 17.27
C THR A 28 1.73 -8.71 16.61
N TYR A 29 2.77 -7.88 16.54
CA TYR A 29 2.70 -6.57 15.90
C TYR A 29 3.73 -6.51 14.77
N ILE A 30 3.24 -6.39 13.54
CA ILE A 30 4.08 -6.24 12.36
C ILE A 30 3.73 -4.97 11.60
N THR A 31 4.77 -4.33 11.06
CA THR A 31 4.69 -3.07 10.35
C THR A 31 4.31 -3.27 8.88
N PRO A 32 3.91 -2.21 8.15
CA PRO A 32 3.76 -2.26 6.70
C PRO A 32 5.00 -2.84 6.00
N LEU A 33 6.21 -2.50 6.46
CA LEU A 33 7.46 -2.99 5.89
C LEU A 33 7.56 -4.52 5.94
N TYR A 34 7.16 -5.14 7.05
CA TYR A 34 7.16 -6.59 7.21
C TYR A 34 6.27 -7.27 6.16
N TYR A 35 5.02 -6.79 5.99
CA TYR A 35 4.10 -7.31 4.98
C TYR A 35 4.66 -7.15 3.57
N LEU A 36 5.14 -5.95 3.25
CA LEU A 36 5.70 -5.64 1.94
C LEU A 36 6.90 -6.52 1.62
N HIS A 37 7.73 -6.84 2.62
CA HIS A 37 8.87 -7.72 2.42
C HIS A 37 8.43 -9.16 2.15
N ILE A 38 7.57 -9.75 2.97
CA ILE A 38 7.03 -11.11 2.73
C ILE A 38 6.42 -11.21 1.34
N ILE A 39 5.62 -10.21 0.94
CA ILE A 39 4.97 -10.19 -0.38
C ILE A 39 6.03 -10.08 -1.49
N ALA A 40 7.09 -9.30 -1.30
CA ALA A 40 8.17 -9.17 -2.27
C ALA A 40 9.02 -10.46 -2.44
N LEU A 41 8.94 -11.40 -1.50
CA LEU A 41 9.58 -12.72 -1.61
C LEU A 41 8.74 -13.74 -2.39
N THR A 42 7.50 -13.40 -2.73
CA THR A 42 6.61 -14.30 -3.45
C THR A 42 7.02 -14.44 -4.93
N PRO A 43 6.78 -15.59 -5.57
CA PRO A 43 7.15 -15.83 -6.97
C PRO A 43 6.45 -14.88 -7.95
N ASP A 44 5.26 -14.39 -7.63
CA ASP A 44 4.56 -13.39 -8.44
C ASP A 44 5.34 -12.06 -8.52
N PHE A 45 6.11 -11.73 -7.48
CA PHE A 45 7.06 -10.61 -7.50
C PHE A 45 8.36 -10.92 -8.25
N GLY A 46 8.71 -12.21 -8.42
CA GLY A 46 9.94 -12.65 -9.10
C GLY A 46 10.07 -12.15 -10.54
N ARG A 47 8.96 -11.74 -11.17
CA ARG A 47 8.93 -11.18 -12.54
C ARG A 47 9.48 -9.75 -12.61
N VAL A 48 9.54 -9.01 -11.50
CA VAL A 48 10.05 -7.64 -11.48
C VAL A 48 11.56 -7.63 -11.28
N ARG A 49 12.30 -7.16 -12.31
CA ARG A 49 13.75 -7.09 -12.27
C ARG A 49 14.21 -5.89 -11.44
N ILE A 50 14.85 -6.17 -10.30
CA ILE A 50 15.42 -5.15 -9.42
C ILE A 50 16.90 -5.45 -9.19
N THR A 51 17.74 -4.44 -9.34
CA THR A 51 19.20 -4.54 -9.17
C THR A 51 19.70 -3.58 -8.09
N GLY A 52 20.97 -3.67 -7.72
CA GLY A 52 21.58 -2.70 -6.80
C GLY A 52 21.06 -2.77 -5.35
N TYR A 53 20.60 -3.95 -4.92
CA TYR A 53 20.14 -4.20 -3.54
C TYR A 53 21.30 -4.56 -2.58
N ARG A 54 22.48 -4.92 -3.10
CA ARG A 54 23.64 -5.32 -2.28
C ARG A 54 24.07 -4.25 -1.26
N GLY A 55 23.94 -2.97 -1.61
CA GLY A 55 24.27 -1.84 -0.74
C GLY A 55 23.31 -1.65 0.45
N LEU A 56 22.18 -2.36 0.48
CA LEU A 56 21.20 -2.31 1.57
C LEU A 56 21.41 -3.41 2.62
N ARG A 57 22.47 -4.21 2.49
CA ARG A 57 22.70 -5.39 3.34
C ARG A 57 22.70 -5.07 4.83
N GLU A 58 23.45 -4.06 5.24
CA GLU A 58 23.60 -3.70 6.66
C GLU A 58 22.28 -3.17 7.24
N GLU A 59 21.59 -2.29 6.51
CA GLU A 59 20.25 -1.78 6.87
C GLU A 59 19.24 -2.93 7.02
N ALA A 60 19.22 -3.85 6.05
CA ALA A 60 18.30 -4.97 6.05
C ALA A 60 18.52 -5.88 7.26
N LEU A 61 19.77 -6.25 7.55
CA LEU A 61 20.10 -7.11 8.68
C LEU A 61 19.74 -6.46 10.01
N ALA A 62 20.04 -5.16 10.19
CA ALA A 62 19.68 -4.43 11.41
C ALA A 62 18.15 -4.40 11.62
N LEU A 63 17.37 -4.11 10.58
CA LEU A 63 15.91 -4.12 10.66
C LEU A 63 15.32 -5.51 10.89
N ALA A 64 15.98 -6.56 10.39
CA ALA A 64 15.59 -7.94 10.64
C ALA A 64 15.83 -8.35 12.10
N GLU A 65 16.99 -7.99 12.65
CA GLU A 65 17.31 -8.20 14.07
C GLU A 65 16.34 -7.46 15.01
N GLU A 66 15.86 -6.29 14.58
CA GLU A 66 14.83 -5.51 15.29
C GLU A 66 13.39 -6.01 15.04
N GLY A 67 13.20 -6.99 14.17
CA GLY A 67 11.90 -7.61 13.87
C GLY A 67 10.99 -6.81 12.94
N TYR A 68 11.50 -5.77 12.26
CA TYR A 68 10.74 -5.02 11.25
C TYR A 68 10.52 -5.80 9.95
N ILE A 69 11.34 -6.82 9.71
CA ILE A 69 11.23 -7.79 8.62
C ILE A 69 11.66 -9.18 9.14
N PRO A 70 11.28 -10.29 8.50
CA PRO A 70 11.74 -11.62 8.89
C PRO A 70 13.26 -11.77 8.75
N LEU A 71 13.87 -12.57 9.60
CA LEU A 71 15.28 -12.93 9.45
C LEU A 71 15.49 -13.75 8.15
N PRO A 72 16.68 -13.67 7.52
CA PRO A 72 16.95 -14.41 6.30
C PRO A 72 16.78 -15.93 6.41
N ASP A 73 17.02 -16.51 7.59
CA ASP A 73 16.89 -17.94 7.88
C ASP A 73 15.46 -18.37 8.28
N GLU A 74 14.55 -17.42 8.49
CA GLU A 74 13.13 -17.67 8.75
C GLU A 74 12.29 -17.81 7.47
N VAL A 75 12.89 -17.55 6.30
CA VAL A 75 12.23 -17.61 4.99
C VAL A 75 12.87 -18.62 4.05
N ASP A 76 12.06 -19.19 3.15
CA ASP A 76 12.51 -20.25 2.23
C ASP A 76 13.09 -19.69 0.92
N VAL A 77 13.92 -18.65 1.00
CA VAL A 77 14.61 -18.06 -0.17
C VAL A 77 16.08 -17.85 0.15
N ASP A 78 16.92 -17.74 -0.87
CA ASP A 78 18.32 -17.40 -0.63
C ASP A 78 18.49 -15.95 -0.14
N PHE A 79 19.66 -15.68 0.45
CA PHE A 79 19.97 -14.37 1.02
C PHE A 79 19.87 -13.21 0.01
N TRP A 80 20.17 -13.46 -1.26
CA TRP A 80 20.13 -12.42 -2.30
C TRP A 80 18.71 -12.11 -2.75
N GLU A 81 17.84 -13.11 -2.84
CA GLU A 81 16.41 -12.92 -3.06
C GLU A 81 15.74 -12.27 -1.85
N TRP A 82 16.14 -12.64 -0.62
CA TRP A 82 15.71 -11.95 0.60
C TRP A 82 16.06 -10.45 0.56
N LEU A 83 17.31 -10.13 0.18
CA LEU A 83 17.77 -8.74 0.09
C LEU A 83 17.15 -7.98 -1.10
N ARG A 84 16.88 -8.66 -2.21
CA ARG A 84 16.11 -8.10 -3.33
C ARG A 84 14.70 -7.73 -2.88
N GLY A 85 14.03 -8.63 -2.17
CA GLY A 85 12.71 -8.37 -1.57
C GLY A 85 12.73 -7.18 -0.62
N PHE A 86 13.79 -7.04 0.18
CA PHE A 86 13.94 -5.89 1.08
C PHE A 86 14.01 -4.58 0.31
N LYS A 87 14.78 -4.51 -0.79
CA LYS A 87 14.81 -3.30 -1.64
C LYS A 87 13.43 -2.94 -2.17
N ILE A 88 12.66 -3.93 -2.64
CA ILE A 88 11.28 -3.72 -3.11
C ILE A 88 10.41 -3.16 -1.97
N ALA A 89 10.50 -3.77 -0.79
CA ALA A 89 9.74 -3.34 0.37
C ALA A 89 10.05 -1.89 0.77
N ARG A 90 11.33 -1.47 0.75
CA ARG A 90 11.75 -0.09 1.04
C ARG A 90 11.28 0.93 0.00
N ILE A 91 11.24 0.55 -1.28
CA ILE A 91 10.66 1.39 -2.34
C ILE A 91 9.17 1.63 -2.08
N LEU A 92 8.44 0.55 -1.83
CA LEU A 92 6.99 0.60 -1.56
C LEU A 92 6.68 1.30 -0.25
N GLU A 93 7.51 1.15 0.78
CA GLU A 93 7.37 1.88 2.04
C GLU A 93 7.54 3.39 1.81
N SER A 94 8.55 3.82 1.06
CA SER A 94 8.72 5.23 0.69
C SER A 94 7.50 5.77 -0.07
N TRP A 95 6.91 4.96 -0.93
CA TRP A 95 5.68 5.31 -1.65
C TRP A 95 4.49 5.54 -0.72
N ILE A 96 4.23 4.62 0.23
CA ILE A 96 3.10 4.76 1.18
C ILE A 96 3.35 5.76 2.31
N GLU A 97 4.60 6.19 2.49
CA GLU A 97 4.99 7.30 3.37
C GLU A 97 5.00 8.65 2.64
N GLU A 98 4.55 8.68 1.39
CA GLU A 98 4.29 9.86 0.56
C GLU A 98 5.53 10.65 0.14
N PHE A 99 6.67 9.98 0.01
CA PHE A 99 7.83 10.60 -0.64
C PHE A 99 7.51 10.91 -2.12
N ASP A 100 8.13 11.98 -2.64
CA ASP A 100 7.99 12.37 -4.03
C ASP A 100 8.50 11.27 -4.98
N GLU A 101 7.84 11.13 -6.13
CA GLU A 101 8.17 10.09 -7.10
C GLU A 101 9.64 10.20 -7.57
N ASP A 102 10.06 11.42 -7.93
CA ASP A 102 11.43 11.71 -8.33
C ASP A 102 12.45 11.37 -7.24
N TYR A 103 12.08 11.59 -5.97
CA TYR A 103 12.93 11.22 -4.84
C TYR A 103 13.10 9.70 -4.79
N ILE A 104 12.02 8.92 -4.88
CA ILE A 104 12.06 7.45 -4.82
C ILE A 104 12.87 6.88 -5.99
N VAL A 105 12.59 7.34 -7.21
CA VAL A 105 13.27 6.95 -8.45
C VAL A 105 14.78 7.18 -8.32
N THR A 106 15.18 8.37 -7.85
CA THR A 106 16.58 8.73 -7.65
C THR A 106 17.23 7.91 -6.53
N ARG A 107 16.58 7.83 -5.36
CA ARG A 107 17.13 7.19 -4.14
C ARG A 107 17.43 5.72 -4.35
N TYR A 108 16.56 5.02 -5.08
CA TYR A 108 16.67 3.58 -5.31
C TYR A 108 17.27 3.23 -6.68
N ASN A 109 17.61 4.23 -7.50
CA ASN A 109 18.17 4.06 -8.84
C ASN A 109 17.31 3.09 -9.69
N ILE A 110 16.03 3.43 -9.82
CA ILE A 110 15.03 2.72 -10.64
C ILE A 110 14.44 3.71 -11.65
N GLY A 111 13.71 3.24 -12.66
CA GLY A 111 12.92 4.10 -13.54
C GLY A 111 11.51 4.39 -12.98
N PRO A 112 10.84 5.46 -13.45
CA PRO A 112 9.43 5.71 -13.11
C PRO A 112 8.49 4.55 -13.52
N GLY A 113 8.78 3.90 -14.65
CA GLY A 113 8.04 2.71 -15.11
C GLY A 113 8.24 1.49 -14.20
N ASP A 114 9.43 1.34 -13.60
CA ASP A 114 9.69 0.29 -12.61
C ASP A 114 8.87 0.54 -11.35
N LEU A 115 8.83 1.80 -10.87
CA LEU A 115 8.02 2.17 -9.72
C LEU A 115 6.53 1.90 -9.95
N ALA A 116 5.98 2.30 -11.11
CA ALA A 116 4.59 1.99 -11.46
C ALA A 116 4.31 0.48 -11.45
N THR A 117 5.22 -0.31 -12.04
CA THR A 117 5.11 -1.78 -12.06
C THR A 117 5.16 -2.39 -10.65
N LEU A 118 6.04 -1.88 -9.79
CA LEU A 118 6.13 -2.31 -8.39
C LEU A 118 4.84 -1.99 -7.63
N ILE A 119 4.26 -0.80 -7.83
CA ILE A 119 3.01 -0.37 -7.18
C ILE A 119 1.85 -1.26 -7.61
N ASP A 120 1.68 -1.48 -8.92
CA ASP A 120 0.59 -2.29 -9.47
C ASP A 120 0.68 -3.75 -8.97
N THR A 121 1.89 -4.31 -9.02
CA THR A 121 2.16 -5.69 -8.55
C THR A 121 1.90 -5.81 -7.05
N ALA A 122 2.40 -4.85 -6.25
CA ALA A 122 2.19 -4.84 -4.81
C ALA A 122 0.72 -4.66 -4.43
N SER A 123 0.00 -3.72 -5.06
CA SER A 123 -1.40 -3.45 -4.74
C SER A 123 -2.25 -4.72 -4.91
N TRP A 124 -2.07 -5.41 -6.04
CA TRP A 124 -2.74 -6.68 -6.32
C TRP A 124 -2.37 -7.77 -5.31
N LEU A 125 -1.09 -7.99 -5.03
CA LEU A 125 -0.65 -9.06 -4.14
C LEU A 125 -0.97 -8.81 -2.67
N VAL A 126 -0.90 -7.56 -2.21
CA VAL A 126 -1.32 -7.17 -0.85
C VAL A 126 -2.83 -7.40 -0.70
N HIS A 127 -3.63 -7.02 -1.71
CA HIS A 127 -5.07 -7.30 -1.70
C HIS A 127 -5.36 -8.80 -1.73
N ALA A 128 -4.70 -9.57 -2.60
CA ALA A 128 -4.88 -11.02 -2.64
C ALA A 128 -4.52 -11.68 -1.29
N SER A 129 -3.45 -11.21 -0.65
CA SER A 129 -3.02 -11.66 0.67
C SER A 129 -4.06 -11.34 1.75
N SER A 130 -4.73 -10.17 1.68
CA SER A 130 -5.80 -9.83 2.63
C SER A 130 -6.95 -10.83 2.55
N VAL A 131 -7.34 -11.21 1.33
CA VAL A 131 -8.41 -12.17 1.05
C VAL A 131 -8.03 -13.58 1.51
N ILE A 132 -6.79 -14.00 1.28
CA ILE A 132 -6.26 -15.29 1.76
C ILE A 132 -6.29 -15.35 3.29
N CYS A 133 -5.73 -14.34 3.97
CA CYS A 133 -5.72 -14.26 5.43
C CYS A 133 -7.14 -14.31 6.01
N GLY A 134 -8.11 -13.66 5.35
CA GLY A 134 -9.51 -13.74 5.74
C GLY A 134 -10.06 -15.17 5.65
N ALA A 135 -9.75 -15.87 4.55
CA ALA A 135 -10.17 -17.26 4.32
C ALA A 135 -9.48 -18.28 5.24
N THR A 136 -8.31 -17.95 5.80
CA THR A 136 -7.56 -18.79 6.74
C THR A 136 -7.70 -18.37 8.20
N HIS A 137 -8.70 -17.53 8.52
CA HIS A 137 -9.03 -17.08 9.88
C HIS A 137 -7.99 -16.17 10.54
N MET A 138 -7.06 -15.60 9.77
CA MET A 138 -6.06 -14.62 10.19
C MET A 138 -6.61 -13.20 10.08
N ARG A 139 -7.67 -12.91 10.85
CA ARG A 139 -8.51 -11.71 10.68
C ARG A 139 -7.74 -10.39 10.84
N GLU A 140 -6.80 -10.33 11.77
CA GLU A 140 -6.00 -9.13 11.99
C GLU A 140 -5.11 -8.80 10.79
N HIS A 141 -4.37 -9.80 10.28
CA HIS A 141 -3.58 -9.66 9.05
C HIS A 141 -4.46 -9.29 7.86
N SER A 142 -5.64 -9.90 7.73
CA SER A 142 -6.60 -9.58 6.66
C SER A 142 -6.99 -8.09 6.67
N LYS A 143 -7.37 -7.55 7.82
CA LYS A 143 -7.71 -6.13 7.97
C LYS A 143 -6.52 -5.22 7.69
N ASN A 144 -5.34 -5.53 8.23
CA ASN A 144 -4.14 -4.72 8.06
C ASN A 144 -3.68 -4.69 6.59
N LEU A 145 -3.75 -5.83 5.90
CA LEU A 145 -3.43 -5.94 4.47
C LEU A 145 -4.48 -5.24 3.59
N GLU A 146 -5.77 -5.26 3.96
CA GLU A 146 -6.79 -4.50 3.24
C GLU A 146 -6.48 -2.99 3.26
N ILE A 147 -6.15 -2.45 4.44
CA ILE A 147 -5.73 -1.05 4.60
C ILE A 147 -4.44 -0.79 3.80
N LEU A 148 -3.44 -1.65 3.94
CA LEU A 148 -2.17 -1.52 3.24
C LEU A 148 -2.34 -1.56 1.72
N SER A 149 -3.26 -2.37 1.18
CA SER A 149 -3.51 -2.45 -0.26
C SER A 149 -3.99 -1.11 -0.83
N MET A 150 -4.85 -0.41 -0.10
CA MET A 150 -5.31 0.94 -0.47
C MET A 150 -4.19 1.96 -0.37
N ARG A 151 -3.35 1.87 0.68
CA ARG A 151 -2.17 2.74 0.83
C ARG A 151 -1.20 2.56 -0.34
N VAL A 152 -0.92 1.32 -0.73
CA VAL A 152 -0.05 0.99 -1.87
C VAL A 152 -0.66 1.49 -3.18
N GLU A 153 -1.94 1.24 -3.43
CA GLU A 153 -2.60 1.69 -4.67
C GLU A 153 -2.53 3.21 -4.85
N LYS A 154 -2.75 3.97 -3.76
CA LYS A 154 -2.86 5.44 -3.82
C LYS A 154 -1.57 6.16 -3.46
N GLY A 155 -0.60 5.46 -2.87
CA GLY A 155 0.64 6.01 -2.33
C GLY A 155 0.43 6.92 -1.15
N VAL A 156 -0.52 6.63 -0.26
CA VAL A 156 -0.84 7.52 0.85
C VAL A 156 -0.66 6.86 2.21
N LYS A 157 -0.48 7.70 3.23
CA LYS A 157 -0.63 7.29 4.62
C LYS A 157 -2.09 6.97 4.91
N GLU A 158 -2.31 6.20 5.97
CA GLU A 158 -3.64 5.72 6.35
C GLU A 158 -4.63 6.86 6.61
N ASP A 159 -4.14 7.99 7.14
CA ASP A 159 -4.96 9.11 7.59
C ASP A 159 -5.70 9.86 6.49
N VAL A 160 -5.42 9.58 5.21
CA VAL A 160 -6.06 10.24 4.06
C VAL A 160 -6.65 9.28 3.04
N ILE A 161 -6.67 7.97 3.30
CA ILE A 161 -7.23 6.98 2.37
C ILE A 161 -8.65 7.37 1.96
N GLU A 162 -9.48 7.82 2.90
CA GLU A 162 -10.86 8.22 2.63
C GLU A 162 -10.96 9.34 1.58
N LEU A 163 -10.08 10.35 1.65
CA LEU A 163 -10.08 11.47 0.71
C LEU A 163 -9.73 11.05 -0.71
N THR A 164 -8.85 10.07 -0.87
CA THR A 164 -8.43 9.57 -2.20
C THR A 164 -9.55 8.90 -2.99
N ARG A 165 -10.68 8.60 -2.33
CA ARG A 165 -11.89 8.06 -2.97
C ARG A 165 -12.62 9.11 -3.80
N ILE A 166 -12.38 10.39 -3.52
CA ILE A 166 -12.97 11.50 -4.27
C ILE A 166 -12.20 11.66 -5.57
N LYS A 167 -12.89 11.49 -6.70
CA LYS A 167 -12.32 11.75 -8.02
C LYS A 167 -11.73 13.17 -8.08
N GLY A 168 -10.45 13.25 -8.41
CA GLY A 168 -9.69 14.50 -8.43
C GLY A 168 -8.80 14.72 -7.22
N ILE A 169 -8.89 13.90 -6.17
CA ILE A 169 -7.94 13.89 -5.05
C ILE A 169 -6.97 12.72 -5.21
N GLY A 170 -5.75 13.02 -5.68
CA GLY A 170 -4.61 12.10 -5.59
C GLY A 170 -3.74 12.41 -4.36
N ARG A 171 -2.60 11.74 -4.24
CA ARG A 171 -1.67 11.87 -3.09
C ARG A 171 -1.35 13.32 -2.70
N VAL A 172 -0.95 14.15 -3.66
CA VAL A 172 -0.55 15.54 -3.40
C VAL A 172 -1.70 16.35 -2.78
N ARG A 173 -2.89 16.29 -3.38
CA ARG A 173 -4.07 16.99 -2.86
C ARG A 173 -4.55 16.43 -1.52
N ALA A 174 -4.48 15.10 -1.34
CA ALA A 174 -4.82 14.45 -0.09
C ALA A 174 -3.93 14.93 1.06
N ARG A 175 -2.60 15.04 0.82
CA ARG A 175 -1.67 15.55 1.82
C ARG A 175 -1.86 17.04 2.12
N ILE A 176 -2.12 17.87 1.10
CA ILE A 176 -2.45 19.30 1.31
C ILE A 176 -3.64 19.44 2.26
N LEU A 177 -4.70 18.65 2.05
CA LEU A 177 -5.89 18.65 2.90
C LEU A 177 -5.56 18.19 4.33
N ALA A 178 -4.84 17.08 4.48
CA ALA A 178 -4.48 16.56 5.80
C ALA A 178 -3.60 17.50 6.62
N ASN A 179 -2.68 18.23 5.98
CA ASN A 179 -1.85 19.24 6.64
C ASN A 179 -2.68 20.40 7.20
N MET A 180 -3.91 20.59 6.69
CA MET A 180 -4.89 21.55 7.22
C MET A 180 -5.87 20.91 8.21
N GLY A 181 -5.67 19.64 8.60
CA GLY A 181 -6.56 18.89 9.47
C GLY A 181 -7.81 18.33 8.78
N ILE A 182 -7.91 18.43 7.44
CA ILE A 182 -9.02 17.86 6.67
C ILE A 182 -8.63 16.44 6.30
N LYS A 183 -9.23 15.44 6.96
CA LYS A 183 -8.88 14.03 6.79
C LYS A 183 -10.04 13.16 6.31
N THR A 184 -11.26 13.63 6.44
CA THR A 184 -12.49 12.90 6.07
C THR A 184 -13.28 13.65 5.00
N ILE A 185 -14.19 12.95 4.31
CA ILE A 185 -15.12 13.56 3.35
C ILE A 185 -16.01 14.59 4.08
N GLN A 186 -16.39 14.29 5.32
CA GLN A 186 -17.19 15.21 6.14
C GLN A 186 -16.45 16.50 6.47
N ASP A 187 -15.17 16.41 6.82
CA ASP A 187 -14.36 17.60 7.11
C ASP A 187 -14.20 18.47 5.86
N LEU A 188 -13.98 17.84 4.72
CA LEU A 188 -13.87 18.52 3.43
C LEU A 188 -15.14 19.32 3.10
N LEU A 189 -16.32 18.75 3.32
CA LEU A 189 -17.60 19.40 3.03
C LEU A 189 -17.92 20.59 3.97
N LYS A 190 -17.24 20.71 5.11
CA LYS A 190 -17.34 21.88 6.00
C LYS A 190 -16.51 23.06 5.49
N VAL A 191 -15.58 22.84 4.56
CA VAL A 191 -14.70 23.88 4.03
C VAL A 191 -15.43 24.66 2.93
N PRO A 192 -15.46 26.01 2.98
CA PRO A 192 -16.01 26.82 1.90
C PRO A 192 -15.30 26.55 0.57
N GLU A 193 -16.05 26.42 -0.52
CA GLU A 193 -15.53 26.14 -1.87
C GLU A 193 -14.42 27.10 -2.28
N ARG A 194 -14.59 28.40 -1.99
CA ARG A 194 -13.58 29.43 -2.27
C ARG A 194 -12.24 29.12 -1.59
N LYS A 195 -12.25 28.67 -0.33
CA LYS A 195 -11.01 28.32 0.38
C LYS A 195 -10.34 27.10 -0.24
N LEU A 196 -11.12 26.12 -0.70
CA LEU A 196 -10.57 24.97 -1.43
C LEU A 196 -9.97 25.38 -2.77
N ALA A 197 -10.61 26.30 -3.50
CA ALA A 197 -10.12 26.80 -4.78
C ALA A 197 -8.78 27.56 -4.66
N GLU A 198 -8.56 28.24 -3.53
CA GLU A 198 -7.32 28.97 -3.21
C GLU A 198 -6.14 28.02 -2.88
N LEU A 199 -6.38 26.73 -2.65
CA LEU A 199 -5.31 25.77 -2.34
C LEU A 199 -4.45 25.44 -3.57
N PRO A 200 -3.14 25.20 -3.38
CA PRO A 200 -2.26 24.79 -4.46
C PRO A 200 -2.82 23.56 -5.19
N THR A 201 -2.83 23.61 -6.53
CA THR A 201 -3.33 22.55 -7.43
C THR A 201 -4.86 22.35 -7.46
N PHE A 202 -5.67 23.05 -6.67
CA PHE A 202 -7.13 22.93 -6.73
C PHE A 202 -7.70 23.87 -7.80
N GLY A 203 -7.78 25.18 -7.55
CA GLY A 203 -8.50 26.10 -8.43
C GLY A 203 -10.01 25.83 -8.45
N GLU A 204 -10.78 26.75 -9.03
CA GLU A 204 -12.26 26.75 -8.95
C GLU A 204 -12.89 25.47 -9.51
N LYS A 205 -12.47 25.07 -10.72
CA LYS A 205 -13.05 23.90 -11.40
C LYS A 205 -12.83 22.60 -10.62
N VAL A 206 -11.64 22.40 -10.06
CA VAL A 206 -11.33 21.17 -9.32
C VAL A 206 -12.02 21.20 -7.96
N ALA A 207 -12.03 22.34 -7.26
CA ALA A 207 -12.73 22.48 -5.99
C ALA A 207 -14.23 22.14 -6.13
N LYS A 208 -14.90 22.70 -7.14
CA LYS A 208 -16.29 22.36 -7.45
C LYS A 208 -16.49 20.87 -7.71
N THR A 209 -15.66 20.28 -8.58
CA THR A 209 -15.73 18.84 -8.92
C THR A 209 -15.56 17.96 -7.67
N ILE A 210 -14.60 18.30 -6.81
CA ILE A 210 -14.31 17.58 -5.57
C ILE A 210 -15.50 17.63 -4.61
N ILE A 211 -16.13 18.80 -4.44
CA ILE A 211 -17.29 18.95 -3.55
C ILE A 211 -18.50 18.18 -4.07
N GLU A 212 -18.79 18.26 -5.37
CA GLU A 212 -19.87 17.52 -6.02
C GLU A 212 -19.69 16.01 -5.83
N GLU A 213 -18.47 15.52 -6.05
CA GLU A 213 -18.13 14.10 -5.88
C GLU A 213 -18.18 13.65 -4.42
N ALA A 214 -17.69 14.48 -3.50
CA ALA A 214 -17.77 14.23 -2.05
C ALA A 214 -19.23 14.07 -1.59
N ARG A 215 -20.13 14.96 -2.03
CA ARG A 215 -21.58 14.86 -1.75
C ARG A 215 -22.18 13.59 -2.33
N ARG A 216 -21.80 13.23 -3.56
CA ARG A 216 -22.28 12.01 -4.24
C ARG A 216 -21.88 10.76 -3.46
N ILE A 217 -20.63 10.68 -2.99
CA ILE A 217 -20.16 9.54 -2.18
C ILE A 217 -20.98 9.43 -0.89
N LEU A 218 -21.17 10.55 -0.17
CA LEU A 218 -21.87 10.54 1.11
C LEU A 218 -23.35 10.15 0.98
N SER A 219 -24.04 10.65 -0.06
CA SER A 219 -25.43 10.27 -0.34
C SER A 219 -25.62 8.78 -0.64
N LYS A 220 -24.64 8.13 -1.30
CA LYS A 220 -24.68 6.68 -1.55
C LYS A 220 -24.54 5.87 -0.27
N TYR A 221 -23.71 6.35 0.66
CA TYR A 221 -23.53 5.71 1.96
C TYR A 221 -24.81 5.73 2.78
N GLU A 222 -25.46 6.89 2.89
CA GLU A 222 -26.73 7.02 3.62
C GLU A 222 -27.86 6.18 3.01
N GLY A 223 -27.91 6.07 1.69
CA GLY A 223 -28.87 5.20 1.00
C GLY A 223 -28.64 3.70 1.25
N SER A 224 -27.39 3.28 1.45
CA SER A 224 -27.04 1.86 1.67
C SER A 224 -27.25 1.36 3.11
N THR A 225 -27.30 2.25 4.11
CA THR A 225 -27.59 1.91 5.51
C THR A 225 -29.09 1.81 5.81
N THR A 226 -29.95 2.12 4.84
CA THR A 226 -31.42 2.16 4.99
C THR A 226 -32.10 0.92 4.37
N HIS A 227 -31.33 -0.11 4.02
CA HIS A 227 -31.79 -1.42 3.50
C HIS A 227 -31.10 -2.56 4.24
#